data_AF-A0A914Y3M6-F1
#
_entry.id   AF-A0A914Y3M6-F1
#
_cell.length_a   1.000
_cell.length_b   1.000
_cell.length_c   1.000
_cell.angle_alpha   90.00
_cell.angle_beta   90.00
_cell.angle_gamma   90.00
#
_symmetry.space_group_name_H-M   'P 1'
#
loop_
_entity.id
_entity.type
_entity.pdbx_description
1 polymer ?
#
loop_
_entity_poly.entity_id
_entity_poly.type
_entity_poly.pdbx_seq_one_letter_code
_entity_poly.pdbx_strand_id
1 'polypeptide(L)'
;MSKENSDPHIAESKPRFIPGVNERKFIHSRLYDRLRYFVRLPLANSFTRGITALCACIATTHAIAYFWKGPGHPLNRYRWNQMKKRGELSPELLEKERLLSDYIVDHWKNPRETLPKINTFR
;
A
#
# COMPACT_ATOMS: atom_id res chain seq x y z
N MET A 1 -56.82 -7.64 -46.16
CA MET A 1 -56.16 -8.43 -45.09
C MET A 1 -54.88 -8.97 -45.71
N SER A 2 -53.66 -8.67 -45.29
CA SER A 2 -53.12 -8.51 -43.94
C SER A 2 -51.97 -7.48 -43.95
N LYS A 3 -51.86 -6.66 -42.91
CA LYS A 3 -50.71 -5.76 -42.68
C LYS A 3 -49.68 -6.55 -41.88
N GLU A 4 -48.50 -6.76 -42.45
CA GLU A 4 -47.38 -7.39 -41.76
C GLU A 4 -46.68 -6.34 -40.89
N ASN A 5 -47.05 -6.31 -39.60
CA ASN A 5 -46.40 -5.53 -38.56
C ASN A 5 -44.99 -6.10 -38.34
N SER A 6 -43.97 -5.36 -38.77
CA SER A 6 -42.58 -5.61 -38.37
C SER A 6 -42.31 -4.81 -37.10
N ASP A 7 -42.45 -5.46 -35.94
CA ASP A 7 -42.03 -4.90 -34.67
C ASP A 7 -40.50 -4.75 -34.67
N PRO A 8 -39.94 -3.55 -34.38
CA PRO A 8 -38.52 -3.44 -34.14
C PRO A 8 -38.22 -4.06 -32.77
N HIS A 9 -37.40 -5.11 -32.75
CA HIS A 9 -36.78 -5.64 -31.55
C HIS A 9 -36.14 -4.49 -30.74
N ILE A 10 -36.83 -4.06 -29.68
CA ILE A 10 -36.31 -3.12 -28.70
C ILE A 10 -35.20 -3.86 -27.96
N ALA A 11 -33.97 -3.71 -28.45
CA ALA A 11 -32.79 -4.12 -27.72
C ALA A 11 -32.83 -3.44 -26.35
N GLU A 12 -32.89 -4.23 -25.28
CA GLU A 12 -32.75 -3.76 -23.90
C GLU A 12 -31.42 -3.04 -23.76
N SER A 13 -31.44 -1.73 -24.00
CA SER A 13 -30.27 -0.89 -23.84
C SER A 13 -30.02 -0.77 -22.35
N LYS A 14 -28.90 -1.33 -21.87
CA LYS A 14 -28.37 -1.09 -20.52
C LYS A 14 -28.53 0.41 -20.18
N PRO A 15 -28.97 0.78 -18.98
CA PRO A 15 -29.15 2.19 -18.64
C PRO A 15 -27.81 2.91 -18.82
N ARG A 16 -27.75 3.74 -19.86
CA ARG A 16 -26.61 4.62 -20.14
C ARG A 16 -26.73 5.75 -19.13
N PHE A 17 -25.78 5.86 -18.20
CA PHE A 17 -25.75 6.95 -17.25
C PHE A 17 -25.64 8.28 -18.00
N ILE A 18 -26.72 9.05 -18.02
CA ILE A 18 -26.75 10.43 -18.52
C ILE A 18 -26.47 11.31 -17.30
N PRO A 19 -25.29 11.95 -17.19
CA PRO A 19 -25.02 12.85 -16.07
C PRO A 19 -26.03 13.99 -16.13
N GLY A 20 -26.87 14.09 -15.09
CA GLY A 20 -27.85 15.16 -14.95
C GLY A 20 -27.17 16.52 -15.01
N VAL A 21 -27.56 17.33 -16.00
CA VAL A 21 -27.12 18.71 -16.19
C VAL A 21 -27.80 19.57 -15.13
N ASN A 22 -27.32 19.50 -13.88
CA ASN A 22 -27.67 20.45 -12.84
C ASN A 22 -26.50 21.39 -12.61
N GLU A 23 -26.67 22.59 -13.15
CA GLU A 23 -25.78 23.73 -13.03
C GLU A 23 -25.68 24.16 -11.55
N ARG A 24 -24.49 24.01 -10.95
CA ARG A 24 -23.83 24.91 -9.97
C ARG A 24 -22.74 24.12 -9.21
N LYS A 25 -21.56 24.74 -9.03
CA LYS A 25 -20.33 24.28 -8.33
C LYS A 25 -19.25 23.61 -9.22
N PHE A 26 -18.85 24.31 -10.28
CA PHE A 26 -18.02 23.81 -11.39
C PHE A 26 -16.58 23.34 -11.05
N ILE A 27 -15.98 23.76 -9.92
CA ILE A 27 -14.60 23.35 -9.57
C ILE A 27 -14.60 22.19 -8.57
N HIS A 28 -15.52 22.22 -7.59
CA HIS A 28 -15.64 21.16 -6.59
C HIS A 28 -16.33 19.91 -7.12
N SER A 29 -17.27 20.02 -8.08
CA SER A 29 -17.95 18.84 -8.66
C SER A 29 -17.00 17.94 -9.44
N ARG A 30 -16.12 18.50 -10.28
CA ARG A 30 -15.15 17.71 -11.06
C ARG A 30 -14.14 16.98 -10.18
N LEU A 31 -13.65 17.64 -9.12
CA LEU A 31 -12.76 17.00 -8.15
C LEU A 31 -13.50 15.94 -7.33
N TYR A 32 -14.71 16.24 -6.87
CA TYR A 32 -15.55 15.32 -6.13
C TYR A 32 -15.94 14.09 -6.96
N ASP A 33 -16.32 14.27 -8.23
CA ASP A 33 -16.65 13.18 -9.15
C ASP A 33 -15.43 12.36 -9.52
N ARG A 34 -14.25 12.98 -9.68
CA ARG A 34 -12.98 12.26 -9.84
C ARG A 34 -12.62 11.47 -8.59
N LEU A 35 -12.71 12.07 -7.40
CA LEU A 35 -12.49 11.40 -6.12
C LEU A 35 -13.47 10.24 -5.93
N ARG A 36 -14.75 10.46 -6.20
CA ARG A 36 -15.81 9.44 -6.14
C ARG A 36 -15.56 8.33 -7.16
N TYR A 37 -15.07 8.66 -8.34
CA TYR A 37 -14.65 7.71 -9.36
C TYR A 37 -13.46 6.88 -8.86
N PHE A 38 -12.41 7.50 -8.31
CA PHE A 38 -11.26 6.80 -7.74
C PHE A 38 -11.60 5.95 -6.51
N VAL A 39 -12.53 6.39 -5.67
CA VAL A 39 -13.03 5.63 -4.50
C VAL A 39 -13.90 4.44 -4.95
N ARG A 40 -14.56 4.52 -6.11
CA ARG A 40 -15.39 3.42 -6.67
C ARG A 40 -14.64 2.49 -7.64
N LEU A 41 -13.54 2.95 -8.22
CA LEU A 41 -12.65 2.21 -9.12
C LEU A 41 -12.04 0.92 -8.55
N PRO A 42 -11.72 0.77 -7.25
CA PRO A 42 -11.11 -0.46 -6.76
C PRO A 42 -12.04 -1.66 -6.81
N LEU A 43 -13.28 -1.54 -7.27
CA LEU A 43 -14.26 -2.63 -7.31
C LEU A 43 -14.54 -3.19 -8.71
N ALA A 44 -14.06 -2.54 -9.78
CA ALA A 44 -14.41 -2.95 -11.15
C ALA A 44 -13.56 -4.12 -11.68
N ASN A 45 -12.25 -4.14 -11.38
CA ASN A 45 -11.32 -5.13 -11.92
C ASN A 45 -10.55 -5.84 -10.79
N SER A 46 -10.40 -7.16 -10.91
CA SER A 46 -9.64 -7.98 -9.94
C SER A 46 -8.20 -7.50 -9.75
N PHE A 47 -7.59 -6.95 -10.81
CA PHE A 47 -6.25 -6.35 -10.74
C PHE A 47 -6.21 -5.11 -9.84
N THR A 48 -7.17 -4.20 -9.99
CA THR A 48 -7.26 -3.00 -9.16
C THR A 48 -7.55 -3.36 -7.70
N ARG A 49 -8.40 -4.36 -7.44
CA ARG A 49 -8.61 -4.92 -6.09
C ARG A 49 -7.31 -5.41 -5.47
N GLY A 50 -6.51 -6.14 -6.24
CA GLY A 50 -5.21 -6.66 -5.81
C GLY A 50 -4.24 -5.54 -5.43
N ILE A 51 -4.08 -4.53 -6.29
CA ILE A 51 -3.22 -3.37 -6.01
C ILE A 51 -3.70 -2.62 -4.77
N THR A 52 -5.00 -2.34 -4.66
CA THR A 52 -5.55 -1.62 -3.51
C THR A 52 -5.35 -2.41 -2.21
N ALA A 53 -5.58 -3.73 -2.22
CA ALA A 53 -5.33 -4.59 -1.07
C ALA A 53 -3.85 -4.61 -0.67
N LEU A 54 -2.93 -4.67 -1.64
CA LEU A 54 -1.49 -4.61 -1.39
C LEU A 54 -1.08 -3.27 -0.76
N CYS A 55 -1.54 -2.15 -1.33
CA CYS A 55 -1.28 -0.82 -0.76
C CYS A 55 -1.83 -0.70 0.66
N ALA A 56 -3.03 -1.20 0.92
CA ALA A 56 -3.62 -1.19 2.26
C ALA A 56 -2.81 -2.05 3.24
N CYS A 57 -2.32 -3.21 2.82
CA CYS A 57 -1.47 -4.08 3.63
C CYS A 57 -0.14 -3.38 3.99
N ILE A 58 0.52 -2.76 3.00
CA ILE A 58 1.75 -1.98 3.21
C ILE A 58 1.48 -0.82 4.18
N ALA A 59 0.41 -0.05 3.98
CA ALA A 59 0.06 1.06 4.87
C ALA A 59 -0.23 0.58 6.31
N THR A 60 -0.94 -0.54 6.45
CA THR A 60 -1.29 -1.10 7.76
C THR A 60 -0.06 -1.60 8.51
N THR A 61 0.83 -2.33 7.84
CA THR A 61 2.09 -2.80 8.44
C THR A 61 3.00 -1.64 8.85
N HIS A 62 3.07 -0.58 8.04
CA HIS A 62 3.77 0.65 8.42
C HIS A 62 3.15 1.34 9.64
N ALA A 63 1.82 1.43 9.70
CA ALA A 63 1.12 2.02 10.84
C ALA A 63 1.37 1.22 12.13
N ILE A 64 1.23 -0.10 12.08
CA ILE A 64 1.50 -0.98 13.24
C ILE A 64 2.93 -0.81 13.72
N ALA A 65 3.91 -0.82 12.80
CA ALA A 65 5.31 -0.64 13.16
C ALA A 65 5.58 0.73 13.80
N TYR A 66 4.91 1.78 13.33
CA TYR A 66 5.00 3.12 13.91
C TYR A 66 4.41 3.21 15.31
N PHE A 67 3.22 2.63 15.53
CA PHE A 67 2.58 2.63 16.85
C PHE A 67 3.32 1.77 17.86
N TRP A 68 3.88 0.64 17.43
CA TRP A 68 4.55 -0.28 18.34
C TRP A 68 5.95 0.19 18.75
N LYS A 69 6.77 0.64 17.79
CA LYS A 69 8.17 1.05 18.06
C LYS A 69 8.32 2.55 18.33
N GLY A 70 7.26 3.31 18.14
CA GLY A 70 7.23 4.74 18.37
C GLY A 70 7.77 5.58 17.20
N PRO A 71 7.60 6.91 17.28
CA PRO A 71 7.86 7.83 16.17
C PRO A 71 9.33 7.95 15.79
N GLY A 72 10.24 7.67 16.74
CA GLY A 72 11.69 7.71 16.56
C GLY A 72 12.28 6.49 15.87
N HIS A 73 11.49 5.43 15.63
CA HIS A 73 12.02 4.24 14.98
C HIS A 73 11.98 4.37 13.44
N PRO A 74 13.13 4.35 12.76
CA PRO A 74 13.18 4.43 11.29
C PRO A 74 12.55 3.19 10.65
N LEU A 75 11.40 3.39 10.01
CA LEU A 75 10.62 2.32 9.35
C LEU A 75 11.26 1.79 8.07
N ASN A 76 12.15 2.55 7.45
CA ASN A 76 12.82 2.15 6.20
C ASN A 76 14.25 2.68 6.17
N ARG A 77 15.07 2.09 5.28
CA ARG A 77 16.48 2.42 5.13
C ARG A 77 16.71 3.87 4.69
N TYR A 78 15.80 4.44 3.91
CA TYR A 78 15.88 5.84 3.50
C TYR A 78 15.76 6.77 4.72
N ARG A 79 14.75 6.56 5.56
CA ARG A 79 14.51 7.32 6.79
C ARG A 79 15.64 7.09 7.79
N TRP A 80 16.15 5.88 7.91
CA TRP A 80 17.37 5.59 8.67
C TRP A 80 18.53 6.49 8.25
N ASN A 81 18.85 6.53 6.96
CA ASN A 81 19.95 7.33 6.44
C ASN A 81 19.74 8.83 6.66
N GLN A 82 18.51 9.32 6.49
CA GLN A 82 18.18 10.72 6.74
C GLN A 82 18.33 11.07 8.23
N MET A 83 17.77 10.26 9.12
CA MET A 83 17.87 10.49 10.56
C MET A 83 19.33 10.35 11.06
N LYS A 84 20.12 9.45 10.46
CA LYS A 84 21.55 9.28 10.77
C LYS A 84 22.35 10.51 10.37
N LYS A 85 22.09 11.06 9.16
CA LYS A 85 22.70 12.32 8.71
C LYS A 85 22.35 13.52 9.59
N ARG A 86 21.14 13.52 10.15
CA ARG A 86 20.65 14.58 11.05
C ARG A 86 21.10 14.43 12.50
N GLY A 87 21.71 13.29 12.87
CA GLY A 87 22.08 13.00 14.26
C GLY A 87 20.87 12.73 15.17
N GLU A 88 19.71 12.41 14.60
CA GLU A 88 18.46 12.16 15.34
C GLU A 88 18.34 10.71 15.85
N LEU A 89 19.29 9.84 15.51
CA LEU A 89 19.29 8.45 15.98
C LEU A 89 19.72 8.36 17.44
N SER A 90 18.95 7.63 18.24
CA SER A 90 19.35 7.26 19.60
C SER A 90 20.66 6.46 19.58
N PRO A 91 21.54 6.62 20.59
CA PRO A 91 22.81 5.89 20.69
C PRO A 91 22.61 4.36 20.65
N GLU A 92 21.54 3.85 21.27
CA GLU A 92 21.19 2.43 21.25
C GLU A 92 20.97 1.87 19.82
N LEU A 93 20.38 2.67 18.93
CA LEU A 93 20.15 2.25 17.54
C LEU A 93 21.45 2.21 16.75
N LEU A 94 22.38 3.14 17.00
CA LEU A 94 23.71 3.12 16.38
C LEU A 94 24.54 1.94 16.87
N GLU A 95 24.45 1.60 18.15
CA GLU A 95 25.08 0.42 18.71
C GLU A 95 24.52 -0.87 18.09
N LYS A 96 23.20 -0.99 17.97
CA LYS A 96 22.55 -2.11 17.28
C LYS A 96 22.99 -2.24 15.83
N GLU A 97 23.13 -1.13 15.10
CA GLU A 97 23.64 -1.14 13.72
C GLU A 97 25.08 -1.68 13.66
N ARG A 98 25.93 -1.24 14.58
CA ARG A 98 27.32 -1.71 14.67
C ARG A 98 27.39 -3.21 14.96
N LEU A 99 26.68 -3.68 15.99
CA LEU A 99 26.64 -5.10 16.35
C LEU A 99 26.13 -5.98 15.21
N LEU A 100 25.09 -5.52 14.50
CA LEU A 100 24.54 -6.23 13.36
C LEU A 100 25.53 -6.29 12.19
N SER A 101 26.25 -5.18 11.93
CA SER A 101 27.29 -5.12 10.91
C SER A 101 28.44 -6.07 11.24
N ASP A 102 28.89 -6.08 12.49
CA ASP A 102 29.96 -6.95 12.97
C ASP A 102 29.55 -8.42 12.85
N TYR A 103 28.32 -8.76 13.27
CA TYR A 103 27.76 -10.10 13.12
C TYR A 103 27.69 -10.55 11.65
N ILE A 104 27.22 -9.68 10.75
CA ILE A 104 27.16 -10.00 9.31
C ILE A 104 28.56 -10.27 8.77
N VAL A 105 29.53 -9.42 9.07
CA VAL A 105 30.92 -9.59 8.60
C VAL A 105 31.53 -10.89 9.14
N ASP A 106 31.31 -11.18 10.42
CA ASP A 106 31.81 -12.41 11.05
C ASP A 106 31.15 -13.66 10.47
N HIS A 107 29.82 -13.63 10.30
CA HIS A 107 29.07 -14.72 9.68
C HIS A 107 29.51 -14.98 8.23
N TRP A 108 29.78 -13.93 7.44
CA TRP A 108 30.29 -14.08 6.09
C TRP A 108 31.70 -14.68 6.03
N LYS A 109 32.54 -14.41 7.02
CA LYS A 109 33.90 -14.98 7.10
C LYS A 109 33.87 -16.43 7.59
N ASN A 110 33.10 -16.72 8.64
CA ASN A 110 33.05 -18.01 9.32
C ASN A 110 31.59 -18.46 9.56
N PRO A 111 30.87 -18.92 8.53
CA PRO A 111 29.44 -19.23 8.63
C PRO A 111 29.10 -20.42 9.55
N ARG A 112 30.09 -21.28 9.86
CA ARG A 112 29.87 -22.49 10.70
C ARG A 112 30.03 -22.26 12.20
N GLU A 113 30.66 -21.16 12.62
CA GLU A 113 30.97 -20.90 14.04
C GLU A 113 30.00 -19.91 14.69
N THR A 114 29.26 -19.16 13.88
CA THR A 114 28.39 -18.04 14.29
C THR A 114 26.94 -18.43 14.57
N LEU A 115 26.55 -19.68 14.27
CA LEU A 115 25.23 -20.16 14.67
C LEU A 115 25.19 -20.25 16.20
N PRO A 116 24.14 -19.71 16.87
CA PRO A 116 23.96 -19.98 18.28
C PRO A 116 23.95 -21.50 18.44
N LYS A 117 24.83 -22.04 19.29
CA LYS A 117 24.81 -23.46 19.63
C LYS A 117 23.43 -23.73 20.20
N ILE A 118 22.54 -24.26 19.36
CA ILE A 118 21.24 -24.73 19.80
C ILE A 118 21.61 -25.92 20.67
N ASN A 119 21.66 -25.69 21.99
CA ASN A 119 21.69 -26.76 22.95
C ASN A 119 20.43 -27.55 22.70
N THR A 120 20.57 -28.63 21.93
CA THR A 120 19.56 -29.68 21.83
C THR A 120 19.41 -30.19 23.24
N PHE A 121 18.39 -29.70 23.94
CA PHE A 121 17.96 -30.26 25.21
C PHE A 121 17.66 -31.73 24.96
N ARG A 122 18.51 -32.59 25.55
CA ARG A 122 18.36 -34.03 25.59
C ARG A 122 17.61 -34.41 26.85
#